data_AF-B9MN37-F1
#
_entry.id   AF-B9MN37-F1
#
_cell.length_a   1.000
_cell.length_b   1.000
_cell.length_c   1.000
_cell.angle_alpha   90.00
_cell.angle_beta   90.00
_cell.angle_gamma   90.00
#
_symmetry.space_group_name_H-M   'P 1'
#
loop_
_entity.id
_entity.type
_entity.pdbx_description
1 polymer ?
#
loop_
_entity_poly.entity_id
_entity_poly.type
_entity_poly.pdbx_seq_one_letter_code
_entity_poly.pdbx_strand_id
1 'polypeptide(L)'
;MYFGIDKKTGKAVYVGITKRDPNIRLNEHNRSGKDFERLDVQLEGLTRNQARAIEQYFIEHGPNQLNKANSISPRSEYYSEALKWAEYYLKKNKLIE
;
A
#
# COMPACT_ATOMS: atom_id res chain seq x y z
N MET A 1 -5.66 -2.73 -2.76
CA MET A 1 -4.61 -1.94 -2.10
C MET A 1 -5.31 -0.90 -1.25
N TYR A 2 -4.80 -0.63 -0.05
CA TYR A 2 -5.39 0.31 0.90
C TYR A 2 -4.32 1.14 1.59
N PHE A 3 -4.76 2.28 2.12
CA PHE A 3 -4.01 3.06 3.10
C PHE A 3 -4.53 2.79 4.50
N GLY A 4 -3.61 2.57 5.45
CA GLY A 4 -3.93 2.50 6.87
C GLY A 4 -3.99 3.90 7.46
N ILE A 5 -5.16 4.26 7.98
CA ILE A 5 -5.41 5.58 8.57
C ILE A 5 -5.16 5.51 10.07
N ASP A 6 -4.21 6.31 10.54
CA ASP A 6 -3.88 6.39 11.96
C ASP A 6 -5.03 7.00 12.75
N LYS A 7 -5.40 6.35 13.86
CA LYS A 7 -6.56 6.72 14.66
C LYS A 7 -6.43 8.07 15.36
N LYS A 8 -5.20 8.49 15.66
CA LYS A 8 -4.95 9.73 16.41
C LYS A 8 -4.91 10.94 15.50
N THR A 9 -4.31 10.78 14.33
CA THR A 9 -4.05 11.88 13.40
C THR A 9 -5.04 11.95 12.24
N GLY A 10 -5.78 10.87 11.96
CA GLY A 10 -6.66 10.76 10.80
C GLY A 10 -5.92 10.73 9.46
N LYS A 11 -4.58 10.59 9.47
CA LYS A 11 -3.73 10.59 8.28
C LYS A 11 -3.37 9.17 7.84
N ALA A 12 -3.15 8.99 6.55
CA ALA A 12 -2.55 7.76 6.05
C ALA A 12 -1.10 7.66 6.53
N VAL A 13 -0.72 6.51 7.11
CA VAL A 13 0.64 6.25 7.64
C VAL A 13 1.20 4.90 7.19
N TYR A 14 0.43 4.16 6.41
CA TYR A 14 0.76 2.81 5.97
C TYR A 14 0.11 2.52 4.62
N VAL A 15 0.80 1.74 3.79
CA VAL A 15 0.23 1.14 2.58
C VAL A 15 0.25 -0.37 2.68
N GLY A 16 -0.83 -1.00 2.23
CA GLY A 16 -0.99 -2.44 2.30
C GLY A 16 -1.79 -3.03 1.15
N ILE A 17 -1.55 -4.33 0.89
CA ILE A 17 -2.39 -5.14 0.02
C ILE A 17 -3.09 -6.25 0.81
N THR A 18 -4.25 -6.69 0.33
CA THR A 18 -5.01 -7.80 0.93
C THR A 18 -5.93 -8.42 -0.11
N LYS A 19 -6.20 -9.73 0.04
CA LYS A 19 -7.35 -10.43 -0.58
C LYS A 19 -8.50 -10.64 0.40
N ARG A 20 -8.26 -10.38 1.69
CA ARG A 20 -9.26 -10.47 2.76
C ARG A 20 -10.12 -9.23 2.76
N ASP A 21 -11.30 -9.36 3.34
CA ASP A 21 -12.14 -8.22 3.71
C ASP A 21 -11.34 -7.16 4.50
N PRO A 22 -11.49 -5.86 4.18
CA PRO A 22 -10.76 -4.79 4.86
C PRO A 22 -10.96 -4.75 6.39
N ASN A 23 -12.14 -5.06 6.91
CA ASN A 23 -12.40 -5.04 8.35
C ASN A 23 -11.68 -6.18 9.06
N ILE A 24 -11.62 -7.36 8.43
CA ILE A 24 -10.81 -8.48 8.95
C ILE A 24 -9.33 -8.07 8.98
N ARG A 25 -8.81 -7.49 7.89
CA ARG A 25 -7.41 -7.06 7.80
C ARG A 25 -7.08 -5.94 8.80
N LEU A 26 -8.01 -5.01 9.03
CA LEU A 26 -7.91 -3.95 10.04
C LEU A 26 -7.72 -4.55 11.44
N ASN A 27 -8.58 -5.50 11.81
CA ASN A 27 -8.51 -6.18 13.11
C ASN A 27 -7.18 -6.91 13.31
N GLU A 28 -6.64 -7.55 12.27
CA GLU A 28 -5.32 -8.19 12.33
C GLU A 28 -4.20 -7.19 12.60
N HIS A 29 -4.19 -6.06 11.88
CA HIS A 29 -3.21 -5.00 12.12
C HIS A 29 -3.30 -4.48 13.54
N ASN A 30 -4.52 -4.23 14.03
CA ASN A 30 -4.72 -3.69 15.37
C ASN A 30 -4.34 -4.68 16.48
N ARG A 31 -4.62 -5.98 16.29
CA ARG A 31 -4.11 -7.04 17.18
C ARG A 31 -2.59 -7.15 17.18
N SER A 32 -1.93 -6.80 16.07
CA SER A 32 -0.47 -6.75 15.98
C SER A 32 0.15 -5.45 16.53
N GLY A 33 -0.66 -4.58 17.14
CA GLY A 33 -0.20 -3.35 17.79
C GLY A 33 -0.15 -2.13 16.88
N LYS A 34 -0.75 -2.18 15.68
CA LYS A 34 -1.04 -0.95 14.92
C LYS A 34 -2.30 -0.29 15.50
N ASP A 35 -2.43 1.03 15.38
CA ASP A 35 -3.58 1.78 15.91
C ASP A 35 -4.33 2.45 14.77
N PHE A 36 -4.79 1.65 13.81
CA PHE A 36 -5.56 2.16 12.67
C PHE A 36 -7.02 2.36 13.05
N GLU A 37 -7.59 3.49 12.64
CA GLU A 37 -9.04 3.72 12.69
C GLU A 37 -9.74 2.91 11.60
N ARG A 38 -9.20 2.94 10.37
CA ARG A 38 -9.77 2.25 9.22
C ARG A 38 -8.71 1.97 8.15
N LEU A 39 -9.09 1.15 7.17
CA LEU A 39 -8.33 0.93 5.95
C LEU A 39 -9.08 1.56 4.77
N ASP A 40 -8.52 2.60 4.17
CA ASP A 40 -9.11 3.27 3.01
C ASP A 40 -8.67 2.55 1.73
N VAL A 41 -9.57 1.76 1.14
CA VAL A 41 -9.31 1.03 -0.11
C VAL A 41 -9.14 2.04 -1.25
N GLN A 42 -7.98 1.96 -1.92
CA GLN A 42 -7.62 2.86 -3.02
C GLN A 42 -7.84 2.20 -4.39
N LEU A 43 -7.57 0.90 -4.47
CA LEU A 43 -7.62 0.13 -5.72
C LEU A 43 -8.05 -1.31 -5.47
N GLU A 44 -8.93 -1.82 -6.33
CA GLU A 44 -9.43 -3.19 -6.33
C GLU A 44 -9.14 -3.89 -7.66
N GLY A 45 -9.39 -5.20 -7.75
CA GLY A 45 -9.25 -5.96 -9.00
C GLY A 45 -7.82 -6.18 -9.51
N LEU A 46 -6.80 -5.79 -8.76
CA LEU A 46 -5.39 -5.94 -9.15
C LEU A 46 -4.93 -7.40 -9.03
N THR A 47 -4.08 -7.83 -9.96
CA THR A 47 -3.25 -9.03 -9.74
C THR A 47 -2.27 -8.79 -8.59
N ARG A 48 -1.73 -9.86 -8.00
CA ARG A 48 -0.77 -9.74 -6.89
C ARG A 48 0.45 -8.91 -7.27
N ASN A 49 1.01 -9.09 -8.48
CA ASN A 49 2.21 -8.40 -8.90
C ASN A 49 1.95 -6.90 -9.15
N GLN A 50 0.81 -6.57 -9.75
CA GLN A 50 0.38 -5.18 -9.89
C GLN A 50 0.21 -4.51 -8.53
N ALA A 51 -0.44 -5.19 -7.59
CA ALA A 51 -0.64 -4.68 -6.24
C ALA A 51 0.69 -4.46 -5.50
N ARG A 52 1.67 -5.38 -5.65
CA ARG A 52 3.02 -5.24 -5.06
C ARG A 52 3.81 -4.10 -5.68
N ALA A 53 3.72 -3.90 -7.00
CA ALA A 53 4.38 -2.80 -7.68
C ALA A 53 3.87 -1.44 -7.17
N ILE A 54 2.54 -1.31 -7.07
CA ILE A 54 1.90 -0.09 -6.53
C ILE A 54 2.19 0.10 -5.04
N GLU A 55 2.14 -0.97 -4.24
CA GLU A 55 2.51 -0.91 -2.82
C GLU A 55 3.96 -0.48 -2.65
N GLN A 56 4.89 -1.01 -3.44
CA GLN A 56 6.29 -0.59 -3.41
C GLN A 56 6.46 0.88 -3.78
N TYR A 57 5.76 1.36 -4.81
CA TYR A 57 5.78 2.76 -5.20
C TYR A 57 5.37 3.68 -4.03
N PHE A 58 4.27 3.37 -3.35
CA PHE A 58 3.82 4.15 -2.18
C PHE A 58 4.68 3.91 -0.92
N ILE A 59 5.38 2.79 -0.81
CA ILE A 59 6.42 2.62 0.22
C ILE A 59 7.58 3.59 -0.01
N GLU A 60 7.86 4.03 -1.24
CA GLU A 60 8.93 5.02 -1.49
C GLU A 60 8.42 6.47 -1.54
N HIS A 61 7.19 6.69 -2.04
CA HIS A 61 6.69 8.02 -2.39
C HIS A 61 5.45 8.45 -1.61
N GLY A 62 4.93 7.60 -0.74
CA GLY A 62 3.63 7.79 -0.09
C GLY A 62 3.63 7.42 1.39
N PRO A 63 2.46 7.37 2.03
CA PRO A 63 2.37 7.15 3.46
C PRO A 63 2.92 5.77 3.82
N ASN A 64 4.13 5.76 4.39
CA ASN A 64 4.91 4.55 4.64
C ASN A 64 5.47 4.49 6.07
N GLN A 65 5.13 5.44 6.93
CA GLN A 65 5.77 5.64 8.23
C GLN A 65 5.81 4.36 9.08
N LEU A 66 4.82 3.48 8.91
CA LEU A 66 4.71 2.20 9.61
C LEU A 66 5.06 0.96 8.75
N ASN A 67 5.40 1.13 7.47
CA ASN A 67 5.89 0.03 6.63
C ASN A 67 7.32 -0.32 7.03
N LYS A 68 7.53 -1.51 7.59
CA LYS A 68 8.86 -1.98 8.03
C LYS A 68 9.65 -2.72 6.96
N ALA A 69 9.00 -3.09 5.86
CA ALA A 69 9.59 -3.90 4.81
C ALA A 69 9.05 -3.48 3.44
N ASN A 70 9.88 -3.69 2.44
CA ASN A 70 9.53 -3.49 1.04
C ASN A 70 8.61 -4.61 0.54
N SER A 71 7.69 -4.24 -0.37
CA SER A 71 6.89 -5.20 -1.12
C SER A 71 7.69 -5.83 -2.25
N ILE A 72 8.67 -5.13 -2.82
CA ILE A 72 9.61 -5.69 -3.81
C ILE A 72 11.02 -5.40 -3.32
N SER A 73 11.90 -6.41 -3.32
CA SER A 73 13.29 -6.20 -2.93
C SER A 73 13.97 -5.20 -3.87
N PRO A 74 14.69 -4.18 -3.36
CA PRO A 74 15.50 -3.29 -4.19
C PRO A 74 16.59 -4.00 -5.00
N ARG A 75 16.92 -5.25 -4.64
CA ARG A 75 17.87 -6.11 -5.37
C ARG A 75 17.21 -6.96 -6.45
N SER A 76 15.89 -6.88 -6.62
CA SER A 76 15.19 -7.60 -7.68
C SER A 76 15.53 -6.99 -9.03
N GLU A 77 15.78 -7.84 -10.04
CA GLU A 77 15.98 -7.40 -11.42
C GLU A 77 14.78 -6.64 -12.00
N TYR A 78 13.57 -6.85 -11.45
CA TYR A 78 12.34 -6.20 -11.88
C TYR A 78 11.98 -4.94 -11.07
N TYR A 79 12.83 -4.52 -10.12
CA TYR A 79 12.49 -3.45 -9.19
C TYR A 79 12.15 -2.15 -9.91
N SER A 80 13.03 -1.74 -10.83
CA SER A 80 12.90 -0.49 -11.58
C SER A 80 11.71 -0.52 -12.53
N GLU A 81 11.48 -1.63 -13.23
CA GLU A 81 10.35 -1.83 -14.15
C GLU A 81 9.03 -1.82 -13.39
N ALA A 82 8.98 -2.45 -12.21
CA ALA A 82 7.79 -2.46 -11.37
C ALA A 82 7.42 -1.05 -10.90
N LEU A 83 8.40 -0.26 -10.46
CA LEU A 83 8.18 1.14 -10.05
C LEU A 83 7.72 2.01 -11.22
N LYS A 84 8.37 1.92 -12.38
CA LYS A 84 7.97 2.66 -13.59
C LYS A 84 6.55 2.30 -14.03
N TRP A 85 6.22 1.00 -14.01
CA TRP A 85 4.88 0.54 -14.33
C TRP A 85 3.84 1.06 -13.33
N ALA A 86 4.15 1.02 -12.03
CA ALA A 86 3.26 1.50 -10.98
C ALA A 86 3.00 3.00 -11.13
N GLU A 87 4.05 3.80 -11.32
CA GLU A 87 3.93 5.25 -11.54
C GLU A 87 3.06 5.55 -12.77
N TYR A 88 3.35 4.91 -13.91
CA TYR A 88 2.55 5.05 -15.12
C TYR A 88 1.08 4.69 -14.88
N TYR A 89 0.83 3.56 -14.21
CA TYR A 89 -0.53 3.11 -13.90
C TYR A 89 -1.26 4.12 -13.02
N LEU A 90 -0.62 4.62 -11.97
CA LEU A 90 -1.23 5.58 -11.03
C LEU A 90 -1.52 6.92 -11.72
N LYS A 91 -0.59 7.44 -12.52
CA LYS A 91 -0.80 8.67 -13.33
C LYS A 91 -1.94 8.50 -14.34
N LYS A 92 -1.93 7.39 -15.09
CA LYS A 92 -2.98 7.08 -16.07
C LYS A 92 -4.37 7.03 -15.44
N ASN A 93 -4.46 6.55 -14.19
CA ASN A 93 -5.71 6.47 -13.43
C ASN A 93 -5.96 7.71 -12.54
N LYS A 94 -5.16 8.78 -12.67
CA LYS A 94 -5.29 10.06 -11.91
C LYS A 94 -5.27 9.87 -10.39
N LEU A 95 -4.48 8.91 -9.91
CA LEU A 95 -4.29 8.65 -8.47
C LEU A 95 -3.10 9.41 -7.89
N ILE A 96 -2.21 9.90 -8.76
CA ILE A 96 -1.08 10.77 -8.47
C ILE A 96 -0.94 11.78 -9.62
N GLU A 97 -0.16 12.84 -9.39
CA GLU A 97 0.18 13.87 -10.39
C GLU A 97 1.28 13.42 -11.36
#